data_AF-I6ZWJ7-F1
#
_entry.id   AF-I6ZWJ7-F1
#
_cell.length_a   1.000
_cell.length_b   1.000
_cell.length_c   1.000
_cell.angle_alpha   90.00
_cell.angle_beta   90.00
_cell.angle_gamma   90.00
#
_symmetry.space_group_name_H-M   'P 1'
#
loop_
_entity.id
_entity.type
_entity.pdbx_description
1 polymer ?
#
loop_
_entity_poly.entity_id
_entity_poly.type
_entity_poly.pdbx_seq_one_letter_code
_entity_poly.pdbx_strand_id
1 'polypeptide(L)'
;MPKDPMLIASMQSGGSFSNIRVIQKNLVYIICIPQKYADEGVLSRHEFFGQFGAIKKIVVNKRTSSLESTASAYITYSTDEEAKTCIQEVDESLLDGKVLKCTYGTTKYCTFYLRNAICQNSDCMYLHENRSQKDILTKDEMCSSKHKLHEFEIRNKNKKRIGKRYDFDILNELFKHKTSRVFKAPERILFEPLDFTN
;
A
#
# COMPACT_ATOMS: atom_id res chain seq x y z
N MET A 1 20.45 22.09 -14.99
CA MET A 1 20.27 21.51 -16.33
C MET A 1 19.64 20.13 -16.16
N PRO A 2 18.36 19.90 -16.54
CA PRO A 2 17.79 18.58 -16.39
C PRO A 2 18.26 17.69 -17.54
N LYS A 3 18.72 16.50 -17.15
CA LYS A 3 19.35 15.48 -17.99
C LYS A 3 18.38 14.95 -19.05
N ASP A 4 18.93 14.59 -20.20
CA ASP A 4 18.26 14.32 -21.47
C ASP A 4 17.03 13.37 -21.38
N PRO A 5 15.91 13.69 -22.06
CA PRO A 5 14.76 12.80 -22.22
C PRO A 5 14.99 11.64 -23.24
N MET A 6 16.24 11.39 -23.66
CA MET A 6 16.60 10.50 -24.77
C MET A 6 16.15 9.03 -24.63
N LEU A 7 15.91 8.54 -23.40
CA LEU A 7 15.51 7.13 -23.20
C LEU A 7 14.05 6.82 -23.53
N ILE A 8 13.14 7.81 -23.46
CA ILE A 8 11.73 7.60 -23.84
C ILE A 8 11.57 7.75 -25.36
N ALA A 9 12.39 8.60 -25.99
CA ALA A 9 12.41 8.82 -27.43
C ALA A 9 12.90 7.61 -28.24
N SER A 10 13.84 6.81 -27.70
CA SER A 10 14.34 5.61 -28.39
C SER A 10 13.36 4.44 -28.41
N MET A 11 12.27 4.49 -27.63
CA MET A 11 11.23 3.45 -27.60
C MET A 11 10.06 3.71 -28.57
N GLN A 12 10.05 4.82 -29.30
CA GLN A 12 8.98 5.14 -30.24
C GLN A 12 9.50 5.67 -31.57
N SER A 13 9.69 4.75 -32.52
CA SER A 13 9.60 5.05 -33.94
C SER A 13 8.12 5.36 -34.29
N GLY A 14 7.65 6.58 -33.97
CA GLY A 14 6.36 7.12 -34.44
C GLY A 14 5.11 6.92 -33.56
N GLY A 15 5.26 6.54 -32.29
CA GLY A 15 4.13 6.30 -31.37
C GLY A 15 3.62 7.54 -30.62
N SER A 16 2.38 7.49 -30.15
CA SER A 16 1.81 8.50 -29.24
C SER A 16 2.14 8.14 -27.78
N PHE A 17 2.70 9.09 -27.01
CA PHE A 17 2.96 8.92 -25.56
C PHE A 17 1.70 8.65 -24.72
N SER A 18 0.51 8.79 -25.31
CA SER A 18 -0.81 8.51 -24.72
C SER A 18 -0.96 7.09 -24.16
N ASN A 19 -0.23 6.14 -24.74
CA ASN A 19 -0.33 4.71 -24.45
C ASN A 19 0.67 4.23 -23.40
N ILE A 20 1.59 5.09 -22.95
CA ILE A 20 2.59 4.74 -21.95
C ILE A 20 2.00 4.92 -20.55
N ARG A 21 2.14 3.89 -19.72
CA ARG A 21 1.92 3.95 -18.27
C ARG A 21 3.23 3.76 -17.54
N VAL A 22 3.33 4.32 -16.34
CA VAL A 22 4.53 4.22 -15.51
C VAL A 22 4.13 3.75 -14.13
N ILE A 23 4.81 2.72 -13.63
CA ILE A 23 4.63 2.17 -12.29
C ILE A 23 5.20 3.16 -11.28
N GLN A 24 4.43 3.46 -10.23
CA GLN A 24 4.89 4.22 -9.08
C GLN A 24 5.06 3.27 -7.89
N LYS A 25 6.28 3.15 -7.37
CA LYS A 25 6.62 2.20 -6.30
C LYS A 25 6.06 2.59 -4.94
N ASN A 26 5.88 3.88 -4.66
CA ASN A 26 5.20 4.36 -3.45
C ASN A 26 3.67 4.41 -3.56
N LEU A 27 3.10 4.11 -4.73
CA LEU A 27 1.66 4.14 -4.96
C LEU A 27 1.11 2.71 -4.97
N VAL A 28 0.09 2.47 -4.16
CA VAL A 28 -0.62 1.20 -4.08
C VAL A 28 -2.01 1.34 -4.68
N TYR A 29 -2.37 0.42 -5.57
CA TYR A 29 -3.72 0.28 -6.09
C TYR A 29 -4.39 -0.96 -5.52
N ILE A 30 -5.56 -0.78 -4.92
CA ILE A 30 -6.33 -1.83 -4.27
C ILE A 30 -7.70 -1.92 -4.93
N ILE A 31 -8.15 -3.14 -5.19
CA ILE A 31 -9.50 -3.45 -5.67
C ILE A 31 -10.17 -4.49 -4.78
N CYS A 32 -11.47 -4.66 -4.99
CA CYS A 32 -12.32 -5.58 -4.24
C CYS A 32 -12.51 -5.18 -2.76
N ILE A 33 -12.33 -3.89 -2.43
CA ILE A 33 -12.61 -3.36 -1.08
C ILE A 33 -14.12 -3.41 -0.85
N PRO A 34 -14.65 -4.05 0.20
CA PRO A 34 -16.08 -4.00 0.49
C PRO A 34 -16.55 -2.55 0.70
N GLN A 35 -17.68 -2.17 0.11
CA GLN A 35 -18.19 -0.79 0.10
C GLN A 35 -18.28 -0.16 1.51
N LYS A 36 -18.57 -0.97 2.53
CA LYS A 36 -18.65 -0.53 3.93
C LYS A 36 -17.32 0.00 4.50
N TYR A 37 -16.19 -0.37 3.92
CA TYR A 37 -14.85 0.12 4.28
C TYR A 37 -14.30 1.14 3.27
N ALA A 38 -15.04 1.43 2.19
CA ALA A 38 -14.60 2.34 1.15
C ALA A 38 -14.72 3.79 1.62
N ASP A 39 -13.94 4.17 2.63
CA ASP A 39 -13.91 5.52 3.18
C ASP A 39 -12.47 5.86 3.55
N GLU A 40 -12.02 7.05 3.20
CA GLU A 40 -10.64 7.48 3.43
C GLU A 40 -10.29 7.49 4.93
N GLY A 41 -11.20 7.95 5.79
CA GLY A 41 -11.01 7.98 7.24
C GLY A 41 -11.03 6.59 7.89
N VAL A 42 -11.58 5.57 7.22
CA VAL A 42 -11.51 4.17 7.65
C VAL A 42 -10.23 3.52 7.16
N LEU A 43 -9.91 3.67 5.87
CA LEU A 43 -8.74 3.04 5.27
C LEU A 43 -7.42 3.58 5.83
N SER A 44 -7.37 4.86 6.21
CA SER A 44 -6.20 5.50 6.85
C SER A 44 -5.90 5.02 8.26
N ARG A 45 -6.84 4.36 8.94
CA ARG A 45 -6.65 3.92 10.32
C ARG A 45 -5.58 2.85 10.43
N HIS A 46 -5.00 2.75 11.62
CA HIS A 46 -3.97 1.77 11.92
C HIS A 46 -4.47 0.33 11.70
N GLU A 47 -5.73 0.02 12.00
CA GLU A 47 -6.28 -1.33 11.77
C GLU A 47 -6.37 -1.72 10.28
N PHE A 48 -6.26 -0.76 9.37
CA PHE A 48 -6.34 -0.95 7.92
C PHE A 48 -4.98 -0.70 7.26
N PHE A 49 -4.82 0.39 6.50
CA PHE A 49 -3.61 0.64 5.72
C PHE A 49 -2.59 1.50 6.47
N GLY A 50 -3.02 2.21 7.52
CA GLY A 50 -2.13 3.05 8.34
C GLY A 50 -1.05 2.27 9.12
N GLN A 51 -1.19 0.95 9.28
CA GLN A 51 -0.15 0.11 9.93
C GLN A 51 1.09 -0.14 9.06
N PHE A 52 1.03 0.09 7.75
CA PHE A 52 2.14 -0.23 6.84
C PHE A 52 3.09 0.95 6.62
N GLY A 53 2.69 2.16 7.00
CA GLY A 53 3.51 3.34 6.82
C GLY A 53 2.74 4.66 6.88
N ALA A 54 3.47 5.76 6.73
CA ALA A 54 2.92 7.10 6.68
C ALA A 54 2.23 7.39 5.34
N ILE A 55 0.91 7.50 5.36
CA ILE A 55 0.09 7.74 4.17
C ILE A 55 0.07 9.23 3.83
N LYS A 56 0.45 9.57 2.60
CA LYS A 56 0.42 10.95 2.07
C LYS A 56 -0.92 11.32 1.47
N LYS A 57 -1.58 10.37 0.78
CA LYS A 57 -2.85 10.61 0.09
C LYS A 57 -3.62 9.32 -0.10
N ILE A 58 -4.94 9.37 0.06
CA ILE A 58 -5.84 8.28 -0.34
C ILE A 58 -6.85 8.84 -1.35
N VAL A 59 -7.14 8.06 -2.38
CA VAL A 59 -8.21 8.35 -3.33
C VAL A 59 -9.08 7.11 -3.46
N VAL A 60 -10.32 7.19 -2.95
CA VAL A 60 -11.29 6.09 -3.03
C VAL A 60 -12.18 6.29 -4.24
N ASN A 61 -12.34 5.24 -5.05
CA ASN A 61 -13.25 5.22 -6.18
C ASN A 61 -14.37 4.20 -5.91
N LYS A 62 -15.57 4.73 -5.63
CA LYS A 62 -16.78 3.94 -5.41
C LYS A 62 -17.54 3.83 -6.72
N ARG A 63 -17.73 2.61 -7.23
CA ARG A 63 -18.67 2.40 -8.35
C ARG A 63 -20.08 2.30 -7.77
N THR A 64 -21.03 3.01 -8.36
CA THR A 64 -22.43 3.13 -7.89
C THR A 64 -23.35 2.02 -8.43
N SER A 65 -22.83 1.08 -9.21
CA SER A 65 -23.63 0.00 -9.79
C SER A 65 -24.06 -1.00 -8.72
N SER A 66 -25.38 -1.15 -8.52
CA SER A 66 -26.05 -1.98 -7.51
C SER A 66 -25.65 -3.46 -7.48
N LEU A 67 -24.95 -3.95 -8.51
CA LEU A 67 -24.52 -5.35 -8.65
C LEU A 67 -23.14 -5.62 -8.04
N GLU A 68 -22.26 -4.62 -7.98
CA GLU A 68 -20.88 -4.77 -7.53
C GLU A 68 -20.66 -4.01 -6.22
N SER A 69 -20.73 -4.74 -5.11
CA SER A 69 -20.57 -4.19 -3.75
C SER A 69 -19.11 -3.94 -3.35
N THR A 70 -18.25 -3.59 -4.31
CA THR A 70 -16.83 -3.31 -4.09
C THR A 70 -16.36 -1.99 -4.68
N ALA A 71 -15.41 -1.38 -3.98
CA ALA A 71 -14.71 -0.17 -4.38
C ALA A 71 -13.24 -0.45 -4.70
N SER A 72 -12.58 0.54 -5.27
CA SER A 72 -11.13 0.58 -5.40
C SER A 72 -10.55 1.79 -4.71
N ALA A 73 -9.25 1.73 -4.38
CA ALA A 73 -8.55 2.84 -3.76
C ALA A 73 -7.11 2.93 -4.29
N TYR A 74 -6.61 4.16 -4.31
CA TYR A 74 -5.20 4.49 -4.50
C TYR A 74 -4.65 5.04 -3.19
N ILE A 75 -3.55 4.48 -2.72
CA ILE A 75 -2.89 4.91 -1.48
C ILE A 75 -1.45 5.27 -1.82
N THR A 76 -1.06 6.51 -1.57
CA THR A 76 0.32 6.99 -1.75
C THR A 76 1.01 7.00 -0.40
N TYR A 77 2.05 6.18 -0.25
CA TYR A 77 2.90 6.16 0.94
C TYR A 77 4.05 7.15 0.85
N SER A 78 4.71 7.37 1.98
CA SER A 78 5.85 8.27 2.08
C SER A 78 7.09 7.70 1.41
N THR A 79 7.29 6.39 1.52
CA THR A 79 8.43 5.62 0.98
C THR A 79 7.97 4.43 0.12
N ASP A 80 8.89 3.91 -0.69
CA ASP A 80 8.64 2.75 -1.55
C ASP A 80 8.56 1.45 -0.74
N GLU A 81 9.30 1.36 0.36
CA GLU A 81 9.36 0.21 1.27
C GLU A 81 8.04 -0.01 2.02
N GLU A 82 7.39 1.07 2.46
CA GLU A 82 6.06 1.03 3.09
C GLU A 82 5.01 0.50 2.12
N ALA A 83 5.02 0.99 0.88
CA ALA A 83 4.11 0.52 -0.18
C ALA A 83 4.36 -0.96 -0.53
N LYS A 84 5.63 -1.37 -0.66
CA LYS A 84 6.00 -2.78 -0.85
C LYS A 84 5.47 -3.65 0.29
N THR A 85 5.67 -3.22 1.54
CA THR A 85 5.21 -3.96 2.74
C THR A 85 3.68 -4.09 2.75
N CYS A 86 2.97 -3.01 2.43
CA CYS A 86 1.52 -3.03 2.26
C CYS A 86 1.09 -4.09 1.23
N ILE A 87 1.68 -4.10 0.04
CA ILE A 87 1.32 -5.07 -1.01
C ILE A 87 1.66 -6.50 -0.59
N GLN A 88 2.84 -6.75 -0.02
CA GLN A 88 3.26 -8.07 0.46
C GLN A 88 2.31 -8.67 1.50
N GLU A 89 1.79 -7.82 2.38
CA GLU A 89 0.91 -8.23 3.47
C GLU A 89 -0.56 -8.30 3.05
N VAL A 90 -1.03 -7.44 2.14
CA VAL A 90 -2.46 -7.27 1.82
C VAL A 90 -2.88 -7.99 0.54
N ASP A 91 -2.00 -8.17 -0.44
CA ASP A 91 -2.37 -8.83 -1.69
C ASP A 91 -2.84 -10.27 -1.44
N GLU A 92 -4.00 -10.60 -2.02
CA GLU A 92 -4.74 -11.85 -1.81
C GLU A 92 -5.17 -12.13 -0.36
N SER A 93 -5.14 -11.14 0.53
CA SER A 93 -5.67 -11.26 1.90
C SER A 93 -7.20 -11.12 1.94
N LEU A 94 -7.81 -11.57 3.04
CA LEU A 94 -9.26 -11.48 3.23
C LEU A 94 -9.66 -10.26 4.04
N LEU A 95 -10.67 -9.56 3.55
CA LEU A 95 -11.42 -8.54 4.29
C LEU A 95 -12.92 -8.85 4.14
N ASP A 96 -13.56 -9.24 5.25
CA ASP A 96 -15.00 -9.55 5.29
C ASP A 96 -15.44 -10.61 4.26
N GLY A 97 -14.64 -11.67 4.12
CA GLY A 97 -14.90 -12.76 3.17
C GLY A 97 -14.56 -12.44 1.71
N LYS A 98 -14.17 -11.19 1.39
CA LYS A 98 -13.68 -10.81 0.05
C LYS A 98 -12.16 -10.86 0.00
N VAL A 99 -11.62 -11.39 -1.09
CA VAL A 99 -10.18 -11.38 -1.38
C VAL A 99 -9.81 -10.01 -1.96
N LEU A 100 -8.96 -9.29 -1.26
CA LEU A 100 -8.38 -8.04 -1.75
C LEU A 100 -7.32 -8.34 -2.80
N LYS A 101 -7.25 -7.52 -3.84
CA LYS A 101 -6.13 -7.55 -4.79
C LYS A 101 -5.39 -6.23 -4.69
N CYS A 102 -4.10 -6.31 -4.43
CA CYS A 102 -3.25 -5.18 -4.11
C CYS A 102 -2.02 -5.22 -5.01
N THR A 103 -1.71 -4.10 -5.63
CA THR A 103 -0.63 -4.02 -6.62
C THR A 103 -0.05 -2.61 -6.64
N TYR A 104 1.06 -2.40 -7.34
CA TYR A 104 1.56 -1.04 -7.54
C TYR A 104 0.60 -0.24 -8.42
N GLY A 105 0.46 1.04 -8.12
CA GLY A 105 -0.29 1.97 -8.95
C GLY A 105 0.48 2.34 -10.21
N THR A 106 -0.26 2.76 -11.23
CA THR A 106 0.32 3.30 -12.45
C THR A 106 -0.15 4.74 -12.65
N THR A 107 0.73 5.58 -13.17
CA THR A 107 0.42 6.94 -13.60
C THR A 107 0.78 7.14 -15.07
N LYS A 108 0.48 8.33 -15.58
CA LYS A 108 0.94 8.80 -16.89
C LYS A 108 2.00 9.89 -16.70
N TYR A 109 2.84 10.07 -17.71
CA TYR A 109 3.66 11.26 -17.80
C TYR A 109 2.79 12.51 -17.98
N CYS A 110 3.22 13.62 -17.38
CA CYS A 110 2.55 14.88 -17.62
C CYS A 110 2.77 15.34 -19.05
N THR A 111 1.73 15.86 -19.68
CA THR A 111 1.80 16.38 -21.05
C THR A 111 2.76 17.57 -21.18
N PHE A 112 2.84 18.43 -20.16
CA PHE A 112 3.79 19.55 -20.14
C PHE A 112 5.23 19.04 -20.03
N TYR A 113 5.48 18.09 -19.13
CA TYR A 113 6.79 17.45 -18.99
C TYR A 113 7.26 16.81 -20.30
N LEU A 114 6.38 16.06 -20.99
CA LEU A 114 6.68 15.46 -22.29
C LEU A 114 6.99 16.48 -23.40
N ARG A 115 6.47 17.70 -23.28
CA ARG A 115 6.74 18.82 -24.21
C ARG A 115 7.93 19.66 -23.78
N ASN A 116 8.70 19.22 -22.79
CA ASN A 116 9.78 20.00 -22.16
C ASN A 116 9.31 21.37 -21.64
N ALA A 117 8.04 21.48 -21.24
CA ALA A 117 7.44 22.68 -20.66
C ALA A 117 7.28 22.53 -19.15
N ILE A 118 7.42 23.63 -18.41
CA ILE A 118 7.18 23.65 -16.96
C ILE A 118 5.67 23.50 -16.72
N CYS A 119 5.30 22.51 -15.91
CA CYS A 119 3.91 22.37 -15.47
C CYS A 119 3.60 23.43 -14.42
N GLN A 120 2.53 24.21 -14.62
CA GLN A 120 2.09 25.24 -13.67
C GLN A 120 1.33 24.68 -12.46
N ASN A 121 0.93 23.41 -12.51
CA ASN A 121 0.23 22.77 -11.40
C ASN A 121 1.25 22.22 -10.39
N SER A 122 1.29 22.82 -9.19
CA SER A 122 2.15 22.38 -8.09
C SER A 122 1.78 20.98 -7.56
N ASP A 123 0.49 20.61 -7.66
CA ASP A 123 -0.06 19.36 -7.17
C ASP A 123 -0.34 18.37 -8.31
N CYS A 124 0.44 18.45 -9.38
CA CYS A 124 0.29 17.60 -10.55
C CYS A 124 0.41 16.11 -10.16
N MET A 125 -0.64 15.33 -10.43
CA MET A 125 -0.66 13.88 -10.15
C MET A 125 0.11 13.05 -11.19
N TYR A 126 0.55 13.69 -12.28
CA TYR A 126 1.29 13.04 -13.35
C TYR A 126 2.80 13.19 -13.15
N LEU A 127 3.55 12.27 -13.76
CA LEU A 127 4.98 12.16 -13.53
C LEU A 127 5.77 13.25 -14.27
N HIS A 128 6.70 13.91 -13.56
CA HIS A 128 7.61 14.96 -14.05
C HIS A 128 9.09 14.54 -14.00
N GLU A 129 9.36 13.25 -14.06
CA GLU A 129 10.72 12.70 -13.97
C GLU A 129 10.83 11.46 -14.84
N ASN A 130 12.05 11.15 -15.28
CA ASN A 130 12.31 9.96 -16.07
C ASN A 130 12.35 8.72 -15.14
N ARG A 131 11.75 7.61 -15.59
CA ARG A 131 11.73 6.35 -14.85
C ARG A 131 12.46 5.26 -15.62
N SER A 132 12.87 4.22 -14.89
CA SER A 132 13.58 3.10 -15.50
C SER A 132 12.67 2.38 -16.52
N GLN A 133 13.25 1.79 -17.56
CA GLN A 133 12.48 1.03 -18.55
C GLN A 133 11.67 -0.12 -17.92
N LYS A 134 12.14 -0.67 -16.79
CA LYS A 134 11.45 -1.75 -16.04
C LYS A 134 10.13 -1.29 -15.42
N ASP A 135 9.97 0.02 -15.19
CA ASP A 135 8.76 0.59 -14.60
C ASP A 135 7.82 1.17 -15.67
N ILE A 136 8.18 1.07 -16.94
CA ILE A 136 7.36 1.53 -18.05
C ILE A 136 6.52 0.35 -18.55
N LEU A 137 5.22 0.58 -18.68
CA LEU A 137 4.24 -0.39 -19.17
C LEU A 137 3.59 0.12 -20.44
N THR A 138 3.51 -0.75 -21.43
CA THR A 138 2.69 -0.53 -22.62
C THR A 138 1.22 -0.89 -22.36
N LYS A 139 0.33 -0.45 -23.28
CA LYS A 139 -1.10 -0.75 -23.19
C LYS A 139 -1.37 -2.26 -23.23
N ASP A 140 -0.61 -3.01 -24.02
CA ASP A 140 -0.79 -4.45 -24.21
C ASP A 140 -0.31 -5.25 -22.99
N GLU A 141 0.79 -4.83 -22.37
CA GLU A 141 1.27 -5.39 -21.09
C GLU A 141 0.28 -5.11 -19.97
N MET A 142 -0.30 -3.91 -19.91
CA MET A 142 -1.30 -3.57 -18.87
C MET A 142 -2.54 -4.48 -18.94
N CYS A 143 -2.98 -4.85 -20.15
CA CYS A 143 -4.07 -5.80 -20.33
C CYS A 143 -3.67 -7.25 -19.99
N SER A 144 -2.43 -7.64 -20.35
CA SER A 144 -1.95 -9.02 -20.21
C SER A 144 -1.56 -9.39 -18.78
N SER A 145 -1.02 -8.45 -17.99
CA SER A 145 -0.46 -8.70 -16.65
C SER A 145 -1.48 -9.01 -15.54
N LYS A 146 -2.77 -9.24 -15.87
CA LYS A 146 -3.86 -9.56 -14.93
C LYS A 146 -3.92 -8.64 -13.69
N HIS A 147 -3.43 -7.40 -13.82
CA HIS A 147 -3.26 -6.40 -12.75
C HIS A 147 -2.19 -6.68 -11.69
N LYS A 148 -1.34 -7.70 -11.82
CA LYS A 148 -0.22 -7.93 -10.89
C LYS A 148 1.05 -7.26 -11.41
N LEU A 149 1.51 -6.23 -10.71
CA LEU A 149 2.66 -5.39 -11.10
C LEU A 149 3.85 -5.56 -10.15
N HIS A 150 3.82 -6.62 -9.33
CA HIS A 150 4.88 -6.97 -8.39
C HIS A 150 5.27 -8.43 -8.55
N GLU A 151 6.54 -8.71 -8.32
CA GLU A 151 7.14 -10.05 -8.51
C GLU A 151 7.45 -10.75 -7.19
N PHE A 152 7.36 -10.05 -6.05
CA PHE A 152 7.70 -10.62 -4.75
C PHE A 152 6.61 -11.53 -4.19
N GLU A 153 6.99 -12.36 -3.21
CA GLU A 153 6.09 -13.26 -2.53
C GLU A 153 5.12 -12.53 -1.58
N ILE A 154 3.88 -12.99 -1.57
CA ILE A 154 2.80 -12.52 -0.70
C ILE A 154 2.74 -13.39 0.56
N ARG A 155 2.44 -12.78 1.71
CA ARG A 155 2.53 -13.46 3.02
C ARG A 155 1.21 -13.96 3.58
N ASN A 156 0.11 -13.29 3.25
CA ASN A 156 -1.20 -13.52 3.90
C ASN A 156 -2.31 -13.96 2.95
N LYS A 157 -1.97 -14.74 1.92
CA LYS A 157 -2.94 -15.31 1.00
C LYS A 157 -4.08 -16.02 1.75
N ASN A 158 -5.32 -15.65 1.46
CA ASN A 158 -6.55 -16.15 2.09
C ASN A 158 -6.60 -16.02 3.63
N LYS A 159 -5.80 -15.14 4.23
CA LYS A 159 -5.81 -14.87 5.68
C LYS A 159 -6.40 -13.49 5.94
N LYS A 160 -7.11 -13.33 7.07
CA LYS A 160 -7.53 -12.01 7.55
C LYS A 160 -6.31 -11.25 8.05
N ARG A 161 -5.83 -10.26 7.31
CA ARG A 161 -4.64 -9.46 7.68
C ARG A 161 -4.99 -8.07 8.21
N ILE A 162 -5.99 -7.42 7.65
CA ILE A 162 -6.41 -6.06 7.98
C ILE A 162 -7.86 -6.03 8.48
N GLY A 163 -8.28 -4.93 9.08
CA GLY A 163 -9.63 -4.77 9.65
C GLY A 163 -9.86 -5.58 10.94
N LYS A 164 -8.77 -6.04 11.58
CA LYS A 164 -8.84 -6.59 12.93
C LYS A 164 -8.95 -5.41 13.89
N ARG A 165 -10.04 -5.33 14.66
CA ARG A 165 -9.99 -4.51 15.88
C ARG A 165 -8.98 -5.16 16.82
N TYR A 166 -8.30 -4.36 17.64
CA TYR A 166 -7.57 -4.91 18.77
C TYR A 166 -8.55 -5.76 19.54
N ASP A 167 -8.38 -7.06 19.42
CA ASP A 167 -9.23 -8.02 20.07
C ASP A 167 -8.76 -8.09 21.51
N PHE A 168 -9.23 -7.11 22.31
CA PHE A 168 -9.06 -7.15 23.75
C PHE A 168 -9.67 -8.43 24.32
N ASP A 169 -10.44 -9.23 23.57
CA ASP A 169 -10.91 -10.54 24.03
C ASP A 169 -9.74 -11.51 24.28
N ILE A 170 -8.61 -11.38 23.59
CA ILE A 170 -7.39 -12.15 23.94
C ILE A 170 -6.85 -11.70 25.30
N LEU A 171 -6.79 -10.38 25.56
CA LEU A 171 -6.38 -9.90 26.88
C LEU A 171 -7.39 -10.31 27.95
N ASN A 172 -8.69 -10.28 27.66
CA ASN A 172 -9.73 -10.72 28.57
C ASN A 172 -9.62 -12.23 28.85
N GLU A 173 -9.36 -13.07 27.84
CA GLU A 173 -9.02 -14.49 27.99
C GLU A 173 -7.78 -14.69 28.86
N LEU A 174 -6.70 -13.95 28.61
CA LEU A 174 -5.50 -13.99 29.45
C LEU A 174 -5.81 -13.53 30.89
N PHE A 175 -6.72 -12.56 31.07
CA PHE A 175 -7.18 -12.11 32.37
C PHE A 175 -8.11 -13.12 33.07
N LYS A 176 -8.79 -14.04 32.36
CA LYS A 176 -9.48 -15.18 32.98
C LYS A 176 -8.50 -16.12 33.69
N HIS A 177 -7.30 -16.25 33.14
CA HIS A 177 -6.21 -17.03 33.73
C HIS A 177 -5.32 -16.22 34.68
N LYS A 178 -5.53 -14.89 34.78
CA LYS A 178 -4.84 -14.07 35.76
C LYS A 178 -5.30 -14.48 37.14
N THR A 179 -4.39 -15.09 37.90
CA THR A 179 -4.66 -15.47 39.28
C THR A 179 -5.05 -14.23 40.07
N SER A 180 -6.11 -14.29 40.86
CA SER A 180 -6.55 -13.23 41.79
C SER A 180 -5.59 -13.03 42.98
N ARG A 181 -4.39 -13.63 42.93
CA ARG A 181 -3.32 -13.37 43.88
C ARG A 181 -2.96 -11.89 43.78
N VAL A 182 -3.31 -11.15 44.82
CA VAL A 182 -2.83 -9.79 45.02
C VAL A 182 -1.32 -9.88 45.13
N PHE A 183 -0.62 -9.32 44.15
CA PHE A 183 0.81 -9.13 44.26
C PHE A 183 1.07 -8.20 45.46
N LYS A 184 1.53 -8.75 46.58
CA LYS A 184 2.09 -7.96 47.65
C LYS A 184 3.51 -7.62 47.24
N ALA A 185 3.73 -6.36 46.90
CA ALA A 185 5.08 -5.84 46.72
C ALA A 185 5.88 -6.12 48.01
N PRO A 186 7.09 -6.67 47.90
CA PRO A 186 7.93 -6.89 49.08
C PRO A 186 8.28 -5.55 49.71
N GLU A 187 8.38 -5.51 51.05
CA GLU A 187 8.74 -4.28 51.78
C GLU A 187 10.13 -3.75 51.40
N ARG A 188 11.02 -4.64 50.91
CA ARG A 188 12.32 -4.29 50.35
C ARG A 188 12.64 -5.20 49.17
N ILE A 189 13.16 -4.61 48.10
CA ILE A 189 13.71 -5.34 46.98
C ILE A 189 15.21 -5.47 47.23
N LEU A 190 15.66 -6.67 47.61
CA LEU A 190 17.08 -6.98 47.74
C LEU A 190 17.59 -7.40 46.36
N PHE A 191 18.36 -6.54 45.72
CA PHE A 191 19.17 -6.92 44.58
C PHE A 191 20.50 -7.44 45.11
N GLU A 192 20.65 -8.75 45.14
CA GLU A 192 21.96 -9.37 45.26
C GLU A 192 22.52 -9.57 43.85
N PRO A 193 23.69 -9.02 43.52
CA PRO A 193 24.35 -9.34 42.26
C PRO A 193 24.62 -10.85 42.25
N LEU A 194 24.13 -11.52 41.20
CA LEU A 194 24.58 -12.86 40.88
C LEU A 194 26.03 -12.74 40.42
N ASP A 195 26.96 -12.93 41.34
CA ASP A 195 28.36 -13.13 41.00
C ASP A 195 28.43 -14.46 40.25
N PHE A 196 28.48 -14.37 38.91
CA PHE A 196 28.75 -15.52 38.07
C PHE A 196 30.19 -15.95 38.32
N THR A 197 30.41 -16.86 39.27
CA THR A 197 31.69 -17.56 39.39
C THR A 197 31.83 -18.49 38.19
N ASN A 198 32.84 -18.21 37.35
CA ASN A 198 33.24 -19.01 36.19
C ASN A 198 33.39 -20.49 36.48
#